data_AF-A0A7W1H0G4-F1
#
_entry.id   AF-A0A7W1H0G4-F1
#
_cell.length_a   1.000
_cell.length_b   1.000
_cell.length_c   1.000
_cell.angle_alpha   90.00
_cell.angle_beta   90.00
_cell.angle_gamma   90.00
#
_symmetry.space_group_name_H-M   'P 1'
#
loop_
_entity.id
_entity.type
_entity.pdbx_description
1 polymer ?
#
loop_
_entity_poly.entity_id
_entity_poly.type
_entity_poly.pdbx_seq_one_letter_code
_entity_poly.pdbx_strand_id
1 'polypeptide(L)'
;MRLRSREILAICFGLPVIVLSGAYAWLVAEHGSLLLWNVTVHESGNYTLGETILYFRHFLREVPTLIGMALFTVAAYVSQAGVPQLSDARTRGAAGRIALYTLGSATMLVLLSFLIAAREYGVSSALLDLGQWRTRDDLVVAGSHWRFHWLSSLWFAAAAIVAVRILAWLHASDATGAVTPRGIWWIAGGYFIGLTLIFGLSREIFLDPRYVGHQAREILTHGPVTLPLTIGALYVVVSRLGYARGGMQKSVAPFLSRDWLAIAALVLSLAIPLGLALGTLFGNALATGQRDHGLAAMVAAHFFEHLLDYVLTLLMVIGAYALVAWRRA
;
A
#
# COMPACT_ATOMS: atom_id res chain seq x y z
N MET A 1 -8.60 -26.72 2.94
CA MET A 1 -9.70 -26.15 2.14
C MET A 1 -9.09 -25.39 0.99
N ARG A 2 -9.50 -25.62 -0.27
CA ARG A 2 -8.99 -24.83 -1.41
C ARG A 2 -9.97 -23.71 -1.76
N LEU A 3 -9.47 -22.49 -1.91
CA LEU A 3 -10.26 -21.35 -2.34
C LEU A 3 -10.31 -21.26 -3.86
N ARG A 4 -11.50 -21.05 -4.41
CA ARG A 4 -11.70 -20.72 -5.82
C ARG A 4 -11.33 -19.26 -6.09
N SER A 5 -10.97 -18.96 -7.34
CA SER A 5 -10.67 -17.60 -7.80
C SER A 5 -11.71 -16.56 -7.37
N ARG A 6 -13.00 -16.89 -7.48
CA ARG A 6 -14.10 -16.01 -7.08
C ARG A 6 -14.12 -15.72 -5.57
N GLU A 7 -13.72 -16.68 -4.74
CA GLU A 7 -13.67 -16.52 -3.28
C GLU A 7 -12.48 -15.63 -2.90
N ILE A 8 -11.33 -15.80 -3.55
CA ILE A 8 -10.17 -14.92 -3.37
C ILE A 8 -10.52 -13.48 -3.75
N LEU A 9 -11.13 -13.28 -4.92
CA LEU A 9 -11.57 -11.94 -5.36
C LEU A 9 -12.61 -11.34 -4.42
N ALA A 10 -13.57 -12.14 -3.93
CA ALA A 10 -14.56 -11.69 -2.97
C ALA A 10 -13.92 -11.26 -1.64
N ILE A 11 -12.89 -11.96 -1.17
CA ILE A 11 -12.15 -11.56 0.04
C ILE A 11 -11.34 -10.29 -0.23
N CYS A 12 -10.55 -10.27 -1.31
CA CYS A 12 -9.64 -9.18 -1.66
C CYS A 12 -10.36 -7.84 -1.92
N PHE A 13 -11.57 -7.87 -2.51
CA PHE A 13 -12.35 -6.65 -2.75
C PHE A 13 -13.42 -6.42 -1.67
N GLY A 14 -13.97 -7.47 -1.08
CA GLY A 14 -15.01 -7.36 -0.05
C GLY A 14 -14.47 -6.84 1.28
N LEU A 15 -13.27 -7.27 1.71
CA LEU A 15 -12.66 -6.78 2.95
C LEU A 15 -12.46 -5.25 2.94
N PRO A 16 -11.84 -4.64 1.92
CA PRO A 16 -11.77 -3.19 1.76
C PRO A 16 -13.13 -2.49 1.85
N VAL A 17 -14.14 -3.01 1.13
CA VAL A 17 -15.49 -2.43 1.13
C VAL A 17 -16.10 -2.46 2.53
N ILE A 18 -16.00 -3.58 3.23
CA ILE A 18 -16.51 -3.73 4.60
C ILE A 18 -15.80 -2.76 5.55
N VAL A 19 -14.48 -2.65 5.46
CA VAL A 19 -13.67 -1.79 6.33
C VAL A 19 -13.98 -0.31 6.10
N LEU A 20 -13.99 0.14 4.84
CA LEU A 20 -14.32 1.53 4.50
C LEU A 20 -15.77 1.87 4.84
N SER A 21 -16.71 0.95 4.62
CA SER A 21 -18.11 1.16 5.00
C SER A 21 -18.27 1.23 6.51
N GLY A 22 -17.55 0.40 7.26
CA GLY A 22 -17.52 0.44 8.72
C GLY A 22 -16.93 1.74 9.26
N ALA A 23 -15.82 2.20 8.67
CA ALA A 23 -15.21 3.50 9.00
C ALA A 23 -16.18 4.66 8.72
N TYR A 24 -16.85 4.66 7.57
CA TYR A 24 -17.86 5.69 7.24
C TYR A 24 -19.03 5.66 8.24
N ALA A 25 -19.59 4.47 8.51
CA ALA A 25 -20.70 4.31 9.44
C ALA A 25 -20.34 4.78 10.85
N TRP A 26 -19.10 4.54 11.28
CA TRP A 26 -18.59 5.06 12.55
C TRP A 26 -18.57 6.59 12.57
N LEU A 27 -18.02 7.23 11.52
CA LEU A 27 -18.01 8.70 11.43
C LEU A 27 -19.42 9.30 11.39
N VAL A 28 -20.36 8.63 10.71
CA VAL A 28 -21.78 9.03 10.66
C VAL A 28 -22.39 9.00 12.06
N ALA A 29 -22.15 7.92 12.82
CA ALA A 29 -22.66 7.77 14.17
C ALA A 29 -22.07 8.83 15.12
N GLU A 30 -20.77 9.08 15.03
CA GLU A 30 -20.05 10.07 15.84
C GLU A 30 -20.56 11.50 15.59
N HIS A 31 -20.81 11.87 14.33
CA HIS A 31 -21.16 13.25 13.96
C HIS A 31 -22.67 13.47 13.80
N GLY A 32 -23.49 12.43 13.95
CA GLY A 32 -24.94 12.50 13.80
C GLY A 32 -25.42 12.94 12.40
N SER A 33 -24.60 12.73 11.36
CA SER A 33 -24.91 13.16 9.98
C SER A 33 -24.59 12.07 8.97
N LEU A 34 -25.53 11.80 8.06
CA LEU A 34 -25.34 10.86 6.94
C LEU A 34 -24.52 11.46 5.80
N LEU A 35 -24.43 12.80 5.71
CA LEU A 35 -23.73 13.51 4.64
C LEU A 35 -22.52 14.22 5.23
N LEU A 36 -21.41 13.51 5.32
CA LEU A 36 -20.19 13.96 5.98
C LEU A 36 -19.28 14.86 5.11
N TRP A 37 -19.64 15.11 3.84
CA TRP A 37 -18.74 15.78 2.88
C TRP A 37 -18.14 17.10 3.41
N ASN A 38 -18.95 17.92 4.08
CA ASN A 38 -18.54 19.21 4.66
C ASN A 38 -18.37 19.15 6.18
N VAL A 39 -18.30 17.95 6.77
CA VAL A 39 -18.13 17.77 8.22
C VAL A 39 -16.65 17.59 8.52
N THR A 40 -16.12 18.37 9.44
CA THR A 40 -14.74 18.23 9.95
C THR A 40 -14.56 16.90 10.64
N VAL A 41 -13.69 16.04 10.10
CA VAL A 41 -13.41 14.70 10.65
C VAL A 41 -11.92 14.44 10.87
N HIS A 42 -11.05 15.28 10.32
CA HIS A 42 -9.61 15.08 10.38
C HIS A 42 -9.06 15.40 11.79
N GLU A 43 -8.01 14.68 12.20
CA GLU A 43 -7.43 14.79 13.55
C GLU A 43 -6.91 16.18 13.95
N SER A 44 -6.65 17.03 12.94
CA SER A 44 -6.21 18.40 13.12
C SER A 44 -7.34 19.37 13.47
N GLY A 45 -8.60 18.96 13.32
CA GLY A 45 -9.78 19.82 13.45
C GLY A 45 -9.98 20.81 12.28
N ASN A 46 -9.18 20.70 11.21
CA ASN A 46 -9.16 21.70 10.14
C ASN A 46 -9.70 21.21 8.79
N TYR A 47 -9.87 19.90 8.60
CA TYR A 47 -10.27 19.35 7.31
C TYR A 47 -11.60 18.59 7.41
N THR A 48 -12.49 18.91 6.48
CA THR A 48 -13.73 18.16 6.23
C THR A 48 -13.44 16.77 5.65
N LEU A 49 -14.43 15.88 5.60
CA LEU A 49 -14.25 14.57 4.96
C LEU A 49 -13.89 14.72 3.48
N GLY A 50 -14.52 15.66 2.76
CA GLY A 50 -14.20 15.91 1.35
C GLY A 50 -12.75 16.36 1.16
N GLU A 51 -12.27 17.27 2.01
CA GLU A 51 -10.87 17.72 2.01
C GLU A 51 -9.91 16.62 2.46
N THR A 52 -10.31 15.75 3.38
CA THR A 52 -9.53 14.58 3.83
C THR A 52 -9.38 13.58 2.69
N ILE A 53 -10.45 13.31 1.94
CA ILE A 53 -10.42 12.43 0.76
C ILE A 53 -9.55 13.03 -0.35
N LEU A 54 -9.64 14.33 -0.55
CA LEU A 54 -8.90 15.07 -1.58
C LEU A 54 -7.66 15.76 -0.99
N TYR A 55 -6.99 15.12 -0.03
CA TYR A 55 -5.86 15.71 0.66
C TYR A 55 -4.58 15.64 -0.19
N PHE A 56 -4.53 16.42 -1.27
CA PHE A 56 -3.47 16.35 -2.30
C PHE A 56 -2.06 16.55 -1.74
N ARG A 57 -1.88 17.38 -0.72
CA ARG A 57 -0.58 17.55 -0.05
C ARG A 57 -0.13 16.29 0.66
N HIS A 58 -1.03 15.64 1.41
CA HIS A 58 -0.74 14.36 2.05
C HIS A 58 -0.38 13.31 0.98
N PHE A 59 -1.24 13.17 -0.03
CA PHE A 59 -1.00 12.24 -1.14
C PHE A 59 0.38 12.40 -1.80
N LEU A 60 0.83 13.64 -2.05
CA LEU A 60 2.17 13.87 -2.63
C LEU A 60 3.31 13.38 -1.73
N ARG A 61 3.16 13.49 -0.41
CA ARG A 61 4.13 12.96 0.56
C ARG A 61 4.16 11.44 0.50
N GLU A 62 3.01 10.80 0.31
CA GLU A 62 2.93 9.34 0.27
C GLU A 62 3.48 8.73 -1.02
N VAL A 63 3.56 9.48 -2.13
CA VAL A 63 3.96 8.93 -3.46
C VAL A 63 5.19 8.00 -3.39
N PRO A 64 6.33 8.36 -2.77
CA PRO A 64 7.47 7.46 -2.69
C PRO A 64 7.19 6.18 -1.89
N THR A 65 6.50 6.29 -0.76
CA THR A 65 6.05 5.14 0.05
C THR A 65 5.18 4.20 -0.78
N LEU A 66 4.20 4.75 -1.51
CA LEU A 66 3.25 3.99 -2.33
C LEU A 66 3.90 3.29 -3.52
N ILE A 67 4.92 3.90 -4.13
CA ILE A 67 5.74 3.25 -5.16
C ILE A 67 6.44 2.03 -4.56
N GLY A 68 7.04 2.17 -3.38
CA GLY A 68 7.67 1.07 -2.65
C GLY A 68 6.69 -0.08 -2.37
N MET A 69 5.51 0.24 -1.82
CA MET A 69 4.45 -0.73 -1.55
C MET A 69 4.00 -1.48 -2.82
N ALA A 70 3.82 -0.76 -3.93
CA ALA A 70 3.44 -1.35 -5.22
C ALA A 70 4.53 -2.31 -5.74
N LEU A 71 5.79 -1.89 -5.71
CA LEU A 71 6.93 -2.70 -6.17
C LEU A 71 7.07 -3.99 -5.35
N PHE A 72 6.96 -3.91 -4.02
CA PHE A 72 7.01 -5.09 -3.15
C PHE A 72 5.84 -6.04 -3.37
N THR A 73 4.63 -5.51 -3.59
CA THR A 73 3.46 -6.36 -3.91
C THR A 73 3.66 -7.10 -5.22
N VAL A 74 4.12 -6.42 -6.26
CA VAL A 74 4.42 -7.05 -7.56
C VAL A 74 5.55 -8.07 -7.41
N ALA A 75 6.61 -7.74 -6.66
CA ALA A 75 7.72 -8.66 -6.42
C ALA A 75 7.27 -9.93 -5.66
N ALA A 76 6.47 -9.77 -4.60
CA ALA A 76 5.88 -10.87 -3.85
C ALA A 76 5.03 -11.75 -4.76
N TYR A 77 4.10 -11.15 -5.51
CA TYR A 77 3.22 -11.88 -6.42
C TYR A 77 4.00 -12.62 -7.50
N VAL A 78 4.89 -11.93 -8.21
CA VAL A 78 5.72 -12.52 -9.27
C VAL A 78 6.61 -13.64 -8.73
N SER A 79 7.08 -13.55 -7.48
CA SER A 79 7.87 -14.62 -6.87
C SER A 79 7.11 -15.93 -6.69
N GLN A 80 5.79 -15.86 -6.47
CA GLN A 80 4.94 -17.01 -6.16
C GLN A 80 4.12 -17.49 -7.36
N ALA A 81 3.61 -16.56 -8.16
CA ALA A 81 2.77 -16.85 -9.32
C ALA A 81 3.55 -16.85 -10.64
N GLY A 82 4.74 -16.24 -10.66
CA GLY A 82 5.48 -15.98 -11.89
C GLY A 82 4.79 -14.96 -12.79
N VAL A 83 5.32 -14.88 -14.01
CA VAL A 83 4.80 -14.06 -15.10
C VAL A 83 4.49 -14.98 -16.29
N PRO A 84 3.34 -14.81 -16.97
CA PRO A 84 3.01 -15.59 -18.15
C PRO A 84 3.99 -15.32 -19.31
N GLN A 85 4.37 -16.36 -20.04
CA GLN A 85 5.00 -16.21 -21.35
C GLN A 85 3.91 -15.92 -22.38
N LEU A 86 3.83 -14.68 -22.88
CA LEU A 86 2.80 -14.26 -23.83
C LEU A 86 3.27 -14.53 -25.27
N SER A 87 2.99 -15.71 -25.80
CA SER A 87 3.31 -16.08 -27.19
C SER A 87 2.41 -15.41 -28.23
N ASP A 88 1.15 -15.15 -27.87
CA ASP A 88 0.16 -14.53 -28.74
C ASP A 88 0.33 -12.99 -28.80
N ALA A 89 0.46 -12.46 -30.02
CA ALA A 89 0.68 -11.03 -30.28
C ALA A 89 -0.47 -10.16 -29.75
N ARG A 90 -1.72 -10.66 -29.79
CA ARG A 90 -2.89 -9.93 -29.28
C ARG A 90 -2.81 -9.76 -27.76
N THR A 91 -2.47 -10.82 -27.04
CA THR A 91 -2.33 -10.81 -25.58
C THR A 91 -1.14 -9.98 -25.12
N ARG A 92 -0.01 -10.06 -25.84
CA ARG A 92 1.16 -9.18 -25.64
C ARG A 92 0.82 -7.70 -25.84
N GLY A 93 0.10 -7.38 -26.91
CA GLY A 93 -0.39 -6.02 -27.17
C GLY A 93 -1.38 -5.54 -26.09
N ALA A 94 -2.20 -6.43 -25.55
CA ALA A 94 -3.09 -6.11 -24.42
C ALA A 94 -2.30 -5.79 -23.14
N ALA A 95 -1.27 -6.57 -22.80
CA ALA A 95 -0.40 -6.29 -21.66
C ALA A 95 0.28 -4.91 -21.78
N GLY A 96 0.82 -4.58 -22.96
CA GLY A 96 1.42 -3.27 -23.23
C GLY A 96 0.41 -2.11 -23.07
N ARG A 97 -0.82 -2.26 -23.56
CA ARG A 97 -1.88 -1.25 -23.37
C ARG A 97 -2.30 -1.10 -21.92
N ILE A 98 -2.47 -2.20 -21.18
CA ILE A 98 -2.79 -2.16 -19.74
C ILE A 98 -1.69 -1.39 -19.01
N ALA A 99 -0.42 -1.74 -19.24
CA ALA A 99 0.71 -1.04 -18.64
C ALA A 99 0.72 0.45 -18.97
N LEU A 100 0.55 0.81 -20.25
CA LEU A 100 0.52 2.20 -20.70
C LEU A 100 -0.60 2.98 -20.02
N TYR A 101 -1.84 2.46 -20.03
CA TYR A 101 -2.98 3.19 -19.50
C TYR A 101 -2.93 3.33 -17.98
N THR A 102 -2.53 2.30 -17.24
CA THR A 102 -2.51 2.41 -15.78
C THR A 102 -1.30 3.18 -15.26
N LEU A 103 -0.11 3.02 -15.84
CA LEU A 103 1.06 3.84 -15.47
C LEU A 103 0.89 5.29 -15.94
N GLY A 104 0.29 5.51 -17.11
CA GLY A 104 -0.08 6.84 -17.59
C GLY A 104 -1.10 7.52 -16.67
N SER A 105 -2.11 6.79 -16.21
CA SER A 105 -3.09 7.30 -15.24
C SER A 105 -2.47 7.57 -13.87
N ALA A 106 -1.57 6.70 -13.39
CA ALA A 106 -0.81 6.94 -12.15
C ALA A 106 0.04 8.21 -12.25
N THR A 107 0.74 8.39 -13.39
CA THR A 107 1.52 9.60 -13.67
C THR A 107 0.63 10.84 -13.69
N MET A 108 -0.50 10.77 -14.38
CA MET A 108 -1.45 11.88 -14.45
C MET A 108 -2.03 12.22 -13.06
N LEU A 109 -2.34 11.22 -12.24
CA LEU A 109 -2.83 11.43 -10.88
C LEU A 109 -1.80 12.19 -10.02
N VAL A 110 -0.52 11.80 -10.08
CA VAL A 110 0.57 12.50 -9.38
C VAL A 110 0.75 13.91 -9.92
N LEU A 111 0.76 14.10 -11.24
CA LEU A 111 0.92 15.42 -11.87
C LEU A 111 -0.24 16.37 -11.53
N LEU A 112 -1.49 15.90 -11.62
CA LEU A 112 -2.66 16.71 -11.26
C LEU A 112 -2.65 17.07 -9.78
N SER A 113 -2.33 16.12 -8.90
CA SER A 113 -2.20 16.40 -7.46
C SER A 113 -1.09 17.41 -7.18
N PHE A 114 0.03 17.32 -7.89
CA PHE A 114 1.11 18.31 -7.82
C PHE A 114 0.64 19.69 -8.27
N LEU A 115 -0.06 19.79 -9.40
CA LEU A 115 -0.56 21.07 -9.91
C LEU A 115 -1.59 21.71 -8.98
N ILE A 116 -2.48 20.90 -8.38
CA ILE A 116 -3.47 21.37 -7.40
C ILE A 116 -2.76 21.86 -6.14
N ALA A 117 -1.88 21.05 -5.56
CA ALA A 117 -1.12 21.44 -4.36
C ALA A 117 -0.23 22.68 -4.62
N ALA A 118 0.38 22.78 -5.80
CA ALA A 118 1.18 23.93 -6.19
C ALA A 118 0.34 25.20 -6.36
N ARG A 119 -0.88 25.07 -6.88
CA ARG A 119 -1.84 26.18 -7.01
C ARG A 119 -2.31 26.68 -5.65
N GLU A 120 -2.60 25.78 -4.72
CA GLU A 120 -3.18 26.11 -3.42
C GLU A 120 -2.12 26.57 -2.39
N TYR A 121 -0.93 25.97 -2.43
CA TYR A 121 0.10 26.15 -1.39
C TYR A 121 1.46 26.60 -1.92
N GLY A 122 1.58 26.81 -3.24
CA GLY A 122 2.81 27.19 -3.91
C GLY A 122 3.67 26.00 -4.33
N VAL A 123 4.37 26.17 -5.46
CA VAL A 123 5.25 25.14 -6.07
C VAL A 123 6.31 24.63 -5.09
N SER A 124 6.92 25.53 -4.31
CA SER A 124 7.94 25.16 -3.31
C SER A 124 7.38 24.20 -2.26
N SER A 125 6.16 24.45 -1.78
CA SER A 125 5.51 23.57 -0.79
C SER A 125 5.22 22.19 -1.37
N ALA A 126 4.69 22.11 -2.59
CA ALA A 126 4.41 20.85 -3.27
C ALA A 126 5.70 20.03 -3.54
N LEU A 127 6.81 20.70 -3.85
CA LEU A 127 8.12 20.05 -4.01
C LEU A 127 8.68 19.50 -2.68
N LEU A 128 8.48 20.21 -1.57
CA LEU A 128 8.86 19.72 -0.24
C LEU A 128 8.05 18.50 0.17
N ASP A 129 6.75 18.50 -0.12
CA ASP A 129 5.84 17.38 0.13
C ASP A 129 6.27 16.15 -0.70
N LEU A 130 6.41 16.29 -2.03
CA LEU A 130 6.86 15.20 -2.91
C LEU A 130 8.28 14.72 -2.58
N GLY A 131 9.18 15.65 -2.24
CA GLY A 131 10.58 15.40 -1.93
C GLY A 131 10.85 14.81 -0.55
N GLN A 132 9.80 14.44 0.21
CA GLN A 132 9.90 13.81 1.55
C GLN A 132 10.46 14.74 2.65
N TRP A 133 10.44 16.05 2.43
CA TRP A 133 10.93 17.03 3.41
C TRP A 133 9.91 17.35 4.50
N ARG A 134 8.64 17.03 4.28
CA ARG A 134 7.57 17.40 5.22
C ARG A 134 6.75 16.19 5.61
N THR A 135 6.68 15.92 6.91
CA THR A 135 5.68 14.99 7.48
C THR A 135 4.50 15.76 8.04
N ARG A 136 4.78 16.89 8.69
CA ARG A 136 3.80 17.76 9.34
C ARG A 136 4.05 19.20 8.93
N ASP A 137 3.03 20.04 8.99
CA ASP A 137 3.16 21.45 8.61
C ASP A 137 4.19 22.21 9.46
N ASP A 138 4.41 21.79 10.71
CA ASP A 138 5.41 22.35 11.63
C ASP A 138 6.78 21.64 11.60
N LEU A 139 6.93 20.56 10.82
CA LEU A 139 8.18 19.80 10.73
C LEU A 139 8.64 19.65 9.27
N VAL A 140 9.55 20.55 8.87
CA VAL A 140 10.19 20.56 7.56
C VAL A 140 11.65 20.14 7.70
N VAL A 141 11.90 18.83 7.60
CA VAL A 141 13.23 18.22 7.69
C VAL A 141 13.36 17.17 6.58
N ALA A 142 14.46 17.21 5.84
CA ALA A 142 14.77 16.25 4.77
C ALA A 142 14.51 14.81 5.21
N GLY A 143 13.76 14.06 4.40
CA GLY A 143 13.46 12.66 4.65
C GLY A 143 12.63 12.38 5.90
N SER A 144 12.03 13.39 6.55
CA SER A 144 11.20 13.19 7.74
C SER A 144 10.05 12.24 7.44
N HIS A 145 9.40 12.41 6.29
CA HIS A 145 8.23 11.61 5.94
C HIS A 145 8.60 10.15 5.66
N TRP A 146 9.64 9.90 4.87
CA TRP A 146 10.17 8.54 4.67
C TRP A 146 10.49 7.84 5.99
N ARG A 147 11.15 8.55 6.92
CA ARG A 147 11.47 8.03 8.26
C ARG A 147 10.20 7.74 9.06
N PHE A 148 9.18 8.58 8.95
CA PHE A 148 7.86 8.39 9.56
C PHE A 148 7.14 7.13 9.06
N HIS A 149 7.39 6.69 7.82
CA HIS A 149 6.77 5.51 7.22
C HIS A 149 7.71 4.31 7.13
N TRP A 150 8.88 4.35 7.78
CA TRP A 150 9.90 3.33 7.55
C TRP A 150 9.45 1.94 8.05
N LEU A 151 8.92 1.83 9.27
CA LEU A 151 8.43 0.54 9.79
C LEU A 151 7.15 0.10 9.10
N SER A 152 6.23 1.02 8.78
CA SER A 152 4.99 0.67 8.08
C SER A 152 5.27 0.19 6.65
N SER A 153 6.24 0.79 5.96
CA SER A 153 6.72 0.34 4.64
C SER A 153 7.39 -1.02 4.70
N LEU A 154 8.27 -1.25 5.68
CA LEU A 154 8.94 -2.53 5.89
C LEU A 154 7.92 -3.62 6.25
N TRP A 155 6.97 -3.31 7.11
CA TRP A 155 5.87 -4.19 7.46
C TRP A 155 5.03 -4.52 6.23
N PHE A 156 4.67 -3.55 5.40
CA PHE A 156 3.87 -3.77 4.20
C PHE A 156 4.58 -4.72 3.23
N ALA A 157 5.89 -4.52 3.00
CA ALA A 157 6.69 -5.41 2.18
C ALA A 157 6.67 -6.86 2.71
N ALA A 158 6.84 -7.03 4.02
CA ALA A 158 6.79 -8.34 4.67
C ALA A 158 5.38 -8.97 4.59
N ALA A 159 4.34 -8.20 4.87
CA ALA A 159 2.94 -8.61 4.82
C ALA A 159 2.53 -9.03 3.40
N ALA A 160 3.01 -8.34 2.36
CA ALA A 160 2.76 -8.72 0.97
C ALA A 160 3.33 -10.11 0.62
N ILE A 161 4.57 -10.41 1.07
CA ILE A 161 5.16 -11.74 0.90
C ILE A 161 4.30 -12.81 1.59
N VAL A 162 3.92 -12.57 2.84
CA VAL A 162 3.13 -13.49 3.65
C VAL A 162 1.75 -13.73 3.03
N ALA A 163 1.04 -12.65 2.69
CA ALA A 163 -0.32 -12.71 2.15
C ALA A 163 -0.38 -13.45 0.80
N VAL A 164 0.53 -13.13 -0.13
CA VAL A 164 0.61 -13.83 -1.41
C VAL A 164 0.91 -15.31 -1.21
N ARG A 165 1.80 -15.68 -0.29
CA ARG A 165 2.11 -17.08 0.02
C ARG A 165 0.94 -17.83 0.63
N ILE A 166 0.23 -17.22 1.57
CA ILE A 166 -0.99 -17.80 2.15
C ILE A 166 -2.01 -18.05 1.05
N LEU A 167 -2.22 -17.09 0.15
CA LEU A 167 -3.13 -17.24 -0.97
C LEU A 167 -2.67 -18.32 -1.96
N ALA A 168 -1.37 -18.41 -2.26
CA ALA A 168 -0.81 -19.47 -3.09
C ALA A 168 -1.08 -20.85 -2.49
N TRP A 169 -0.89 -20.99 -1.17
CA TRP A 169 -1.17 -22.21 -0.43
C TRP A 169 -2.68 -22.57 -0.42
N LEU A 170 -3.55 -21.58 -0.21
CA LEU A 170 -5.01 -21.76 -0.20
C LEU A 170 -5.59 -22.03 -1.59
N HIS A 171 -4.98 -21.50 -2.65
CA HIS A 171 -5.50 -21.65 -4.01
C HIS A 171 -4.99 -22.92 -4.70
N ALA A 172 -3.70 -23.25 -4.51
CA ALA A 172 -2.96 -24.40 -5.06
C ALA A 172 -3.48 -24.91 -6.42
N SER A 173 -2.94 -24.35 -7.50
CA SER A 173 -3.11 -24.82 -8.87
C SER A 173 -1.79 -25.32 -9.44
N ASP A 174 -1.82 -26.32 -10.31
CA ASP A 174 -0.64 -26.76 -11.06
C ASP A 174 -0.38 -25.79 -12.22
N ALA A 175 0.17 -24.62 -11.89
CA ALA A 175 0.56 -23.62 -12.89
C ALA A 175 1.87 -24.05 -13.56
N THR A 176 1.77 -24.61 -14.76
CA THR A 176 2.92 -24.95 -15.61
C THR A 176 3.32 -23.77 -16.49
N GLY A 177 4.61 -23.46 -16.60
CA GLY A 177 5.15 -22.50 -17.58
C GLY A 177 5.31 -21.04 -17.12
N ALA A 178 5.22 -20.75 -15.82
CA ALA A 178 5.57 -19.43 -15.28
C ALA A 178 7.09 -19.24 -15.20
N VAL A 179 7.56 -18.03 -15.52
CA VAL A 179 8.94 -17.60 -15.24
C VAL A 179 8.94 -16.65 -14.05
N THR A 180 9.91 -16.81 -13.15
CA THR A 180 10.07 -15.95 -11.97
C THR A 180 11.22 -14.96 -12.20
N PRO A 181 10.97 -13.76 -12.75
CA PRO A 181 12.02 -12.77 -12.94
C PRO A 181 12.50 -12.23 -11.58
N ARG A 182 13.69 -12.65 -11.15
CA ARG A 182 14.30 -12.17 -9.89
C ARG A 182 14.61 -10.67 -9.89
N GLY A 183 14.68 -10.03 -11.05
CA GLY A 183 15.01 -8.61 -11.20
C GLY A 183 14.05 -7.67 -10.46
N ILE A 184 12.77 -8.03 -10.30
CA ILE A 184 11.79 -7.17 -9.62
C ILE A 184 12.11 -6.99 -8.12
N TRP A 185 12.71 -8.01 -7.48
CA TRP A 185 13.18 -7.90 -6.09
C TRP A 185 14.34 -6.93 -5.95
N TRP A 186 15.26 -6.90 -6.92
CA TRP A 186 16.34 -5.93 -6.94
C TRP A 186 15.84 -4.51 -7.13
N ILE A 187 14.79 -4.31 -7.94
CA ILE A 187 14.15 -3.00 -8.11
C ILE A 187 13.45 -2.58 -6.81
N ALA A 188 12.61 -3.44 -6.23
CA ALA A 188 11.88 -3.12 -4.99
C ALA A 188 12.83 -2.88 -3.81
N GLY A 189 13.78 -3.79 -3.58
CA GLY A 189 14.78 -3.68 -2.53
C GLY A 189 15.74 -2.52 -2.75
N GLY A 190 16.22 -2.32 -3.98
CA GLY A 190 17.08 -1.20 -4.34
C GLY A 190 16.39 0.16 -4.16
N TYR A 191 15.09 0.25 -4.47
CA TYR A 191 14.28 1.43 -4.22
C TYR A 191 14.19 1.73 -2.72
N PHE A 192 13.78 0.76 -1.89
CA PHE A 192 13.67 0.92 -0.45
C PHE A 192 15.01 1.25 0.23
N ILE A 193 16.07 0.54 -0.14
CA ILE A 193 17.43 0.78 0.36
C ILE A 193 17.91 2.16 -0.09
N GLY A 194 17.69 2.52 -1.36
CA GLY A 194 18.07 3.82 -1.90
C GLY A 194 17.43 4.98 -1.14
N LEU A 195 16.10 4.92 -0.91
CA LEU A 195 15.40 5.93 -0.11
C LEU A 195 15.94 5.97 1.32
N THR A 196 16.18 4.82 1.94
CA THR A 196 16.75 4.73 3.30
C THR A 196 18.17 5.32 3.37
N LEU A 197 19.00 5.13 2.35
CA LEU A 197 20.34 5.70 2.29
C LEU A 197 20.32 7.22 2.05
N ILE A 198 19.42 7.70 1.18
CA ILE A 198 19.27 9.13 0.86
C ILE A 198 18.73 9.91 2.06
N PHE A 199 17.73 9.37 2.75
CA PHE A 199 17.01 10.07 3.83
C PHE A 199 17.50 9.70 5.24
N GLY A 200 18.33 8.67 5.35
CA GLY A 200 18.85 8.17 6.62
C GLY A 200 17.80 7.43 7.45
N LEU A 201 18.28 6.88 8.58
CA LEU A 201 17.46 6.26 9.61
C LEU A 201 17.52 7.11 10.88
N SER A 202 16.40 7.24 11.60
CA SER A 202 16.34 7.94 12.89
C SER A 202 15.94 6.98 14.01
N ARG A 203 16.46 7.21 15.22
CA ARG A 203 16.01 6.50 16.42
C ARG A 203 14.59 6.89 16.81
N GLU A 204 14.13 8.08 16.41
CA GLU A 204 12.79 8.60 16.68
C GLU A 204 11.69 7.67 16.15
N ILE A 205 11.96 6.95 15.06
CA ILE A 205 11.06 5.98 14.43
C ILE A 205 10.61 4.89 15.42
N PHE A 206 11.42 4.61 16.44
CA PHE A 206 11.17 3.58 17.45
C PHE A 206 10.74 4.14 18.80
N LEU A 207 11.05 5.41 19.08
CA LEU A 207 11.00 5.99 20.43
C LEU A 207 10.04 7.17 20.55
N ASP A 208 9.82 7.93 19.47
CA ASP A 208 8.89 9.05 19.49
C ASP A 208 7.45 8.49 19.44
N PRO A 209 6.61 8.74 20.47
CA PRO A 209 5.24 8.23 20.51
C PRO A 209 4.40 8.65 19.30
N ARG A 210 4.70 9.81 18.69
CA ARG A 210 4.00 10.29 17.49
C ARG A 210 4.37 9.48 16.26
N TYR A 211 5.66 9.16 16.08
CA TYR A 211 6.11 8.27 15.00
C TYR A 211 5.52 6.86 15.17
N VAL A 212 5.52 6.35 16.39
CA VAL A 212 4.98 5.02 16.71
C VAL A 212 3.47 4.97 16.47
N GLY A 213 2.73 5.97 16.96
CA GLY A 213 1.29 6.09 16.76
C GLY A 213 0.92 6.21 15.28
N HIS A 214 1.63 7.07 14.53
CA HIS A 214 1.43 7.23 13.10
C HIS A 214 1.64 5.91 12.34
N GLN A 215 2.79 5.25 12.53
CA GLN A 215 3.08 3.97 11.86
C GLN A 215 2.07 2.88 12.21
N ALA A 216 1.53 2.87 13.42
CA ALA A 216 0.46 1.95 13.78
C ALA A 216 -0.81 2.21 12.95
N ARG A 217 -1.20 3.49 12.76
CA ARG A 217 -2.33 3.86 11.90
C ARG A 217 -2.09 3.45 10.45
N GLU A 218 -0.91 3.71 9.91
CA GLU A 218 -0.53 3.30 8.55
C GLU A 218 -0.69 1.79 8.32
N ILE A 219 -0.28 0.96 9.29
CA ILE A 219 -0.46 -0.49 9.22
C ILE A 219 -1.95 -0.86 9.29
N LEU A 220 -2.70 -0.20 10.17
CA LEU A 220 -4.14 -0.43 10.33
C LEU A 220 -4.96 0.02 9.13
N THR A 221 -4.51 1.01 8.35
CA THR A 221 -5.21 1.48 7.15
C THR A 221 -4.79 0.71 5.90
N HIS A 222 -3.49 0.63 5.61
CA HIS A 222 -3.00 -0.04 4.41
C HIS A 222 -3.14 -1.56 4.47
N GLY A 223 -3.06 -2.16 5.66
CA GLY A 223 -3.18 -3.60 5.85
C GLY A 223 -4.51 -4.19 5.38
N PRO A 224 -5.66 -3.76 5.90
CA PRO A 224 -6.96 -4.31 5.53
C PRO A 224 -7.55 -3.72 4.23
N VAL A 225 -6.96 -2.65 3.68
CA VAL A 225 -7.45 -2.01 2.44
C VAL A 225 -6.48 -2.17 1.28
N THR A 226 -5.31 -1.52 1.33
CA THR A 226 -4.37 -1.47 0.21
C THR A 226 -3.82 -2.85 -0.16
N LEU A 227 -3.43 -3.64 0.84
CA LEU A 227 -2.85 -4.97 0.59
C LEU A 227 -3.84 -5.93 -0.10
N PRO A 228 -5.07 -6.16 0.41
CA PRO A 228 -6.03 -7.01 -0.28
C PRO A 228 -6.48 -6.45 -1.64
N LEU A 229 -6.65 -5.13 -1.79
CA LEU A 229 -7.00 -4.50 -3.08
C LEU A 229 -5.95 -4.79 -4.16
N THR A 230 -4.67 -4.56 -3.84
CA THR A 230 -3.57 -4.71 -4.79
C THR A 230 -3.36 -6.17 -5.21
N ILE A 231 -3.46 -7.11 -4.26
CA ILE A 231 -3.42 -8.55 -4.55
C ILE A 231 -4.62 -8.97 -5.42
N GLY A 232 -5.83 -8.52 -5.09
CA GLY A 232 -7.03 -8.80 -5.88
C GLY A 232 -6.90 -8.31 -7.32
N ALA A 233 -6.35 -7.11 -7.51
CA ALA A 233 -6.13 -6.54 -8.83
C ALA A 233 -5.10 -7.32 -9.65
N LEU A 234 -4.00 -7.78 -9.04
CA LEU A 234 -3.06 -8.67 -9.71
C LEU A 234 -3.76 -9.93 -10.18
N TYR A 235 -4.58 -10.53 -9.34
CA TYR A 235 -5.33 -11.74 -9.68
C TYR A 235 -6.27 -11.51 -10.89
N VAL A 236 -6.93 -10.35 -10.96
CA VAL A 236 -7.75 -9.94 -12.12
C VAL A 236 -6.91 -9.79 -13.37
N VAL A 237 -5.81 -9.03 -13.30
CA VAL A 237 -4.94 -8.75 -14.46
C VAL A 237 -4.35 -10.04 -15.03
N VAL A 238 -3.85 -10.92 -14.17
CA VAL A 238 -3.28 -12.21 -14.57
C VAL A 238 -4.32 -13.08 -15.27
N SER A 239 -5.53 -13.14 -14.73
CA SER A 239 -6.64 -13.88 -15.34
C SER A 239 -7.01 -13.32 -16.72
N ARG A 240 -6.93 -12.00 -16.90
CA ARG A 240 -7.18 -11.33 -18.19
C ARG A 240 -6.09 -11.56 -19.23
N LEU A 241 -4.85 -11.75 -18.80
CA LEU A 241 -3.71 -12.04 -19.69
C LEU A 241 -3.60 -13.51 -20.10
N GLY A 242 -4.68 -14.30 -19.93
CA GLY A 242 -4.77 -15.65 -20.48
C GLY A 242 -4.03 -16.72 -19.66
N TYR A 243 -3.52 -16.37 -18.47
CA TYR A 243 -2.99 -17.38 -17.56
C TYR A 243 -4.15 -18.20 -17.01
N ALA A 244 -4.17 -19.50 -17.28
CA ALA A 244 -5.25 -20.41 -16.88
C ALA A 244 -5.58 -20.20 -15.38
N ARG A 245 -6.69 -19.49 -15.11
CA ARG A 245 -7.21 -19.16 -13.79
C ARG A 245 -6.19 -18.65 -12.76
N GLY A 246 -5.35 -17.67 -13.11
CA GLY A 246 -4.55 -16.96 -12.11
C GLY A 246 -3.61 -17.86 -11.30
N GLY A 247 -3.16 -18.96 -11.90
CA GLY A 247 -2.56 -20.05 -11.15
C GLY A 247 -1.30 -19.63 -10.40
N MET A 248 -1.36 -19.67 -9.07
CA MET A 248 -0.16 -19.55 -8.24
C MET A 248 0.54 -20.90 -8.22
N GLN A 249 1.87 -20.91 -8.39
CA GLN A 249 2.63 -22.16 -8.35
C GLN A 249 2.50 -22.77 -6.96
N LYS A 250 2.19 -24.07 -6.91
CA LYS A 250 2.19 -24.82 -5.66
C LYS A 250 3.64 -24.93 -5.16
N SER A 251 4.02 -24.08 -4.21
CA SER A 251 5.20 -24.38 -3.39
C SER A 251 4.80 -25.53 -2.46
N VAL A 252 5.21 -26.76 -2.80
CA VAL A 252 5.00 -27.96 -1.96
C VAL A 252 5.93 -27.93 -0.73
N ALA A 253 6.89 -27.00 -0.72
CA ALA A 253 7.69 -26.70 0.44
C ALA A 253 6.78 -26.13 1.55
N PRO A 254 6.78 -26.67 2.78
CA PRO A 254 6.12 -26.05 3.92
C PRO A 254 6.35 -24.54 3.93
N PHE A 255 5.37 -23.75 4.37
CA PHE A 255 5.49 -22.28 4.49
C PHE A 255 6.81 -21.83 5.16
N LEU A 256 7.41 -22.71 5.99
CA LEU A 256 8.65 -22.55 6.75
C LEU A 256 9.85 -23.38 6.27
N SER A 257 9.78 -24.13 5.15
CA SER A 257 10.92 -24.95 4.74
C SER A 257 11.98 -24.11 4.03
N ARG A 258 13.07 -23.79 4.75
CA ARG A 258 14.35 -23.23 4.28
C ARG A 258 14.30 -21.91 3.50
N ASP A 259 13.14 -21.30 3.35
CA ASP A 259 12.99 -19.99 2.74
C ASP A 259 13.16 -18.89 3.80
N TRP A 260 14.41 -18.50 4.04
CA TRP A 260 14.76 -17.48 5.03
C TRP A 260 14.04 -16.15 4.79
N LEU A 261 13.72 -15.80 3.53
CA LEU A 261 12.97 -14.60 3.22
C LEU A 261 11.52 -14.69 3.70
N ALA A 262 10.88 -15.85 3.52
CA ALA A 262 9.52 -16.08 4.01
C ALA A 262 9.45 -16.07 5.54
N ILE A 263 10.44 -16.68 6.20
CA ILE A 263 10.54 -16.69 7.66
C ILE A 263 10.77 -15.27 8.17
N ALA A 264 11.71 -14.52 7.58
CA ALA A 264 11.96 -13.12 7.95
C ALA A 264 10.72 -12.25 7.73
N ALA A 265 10.02 -12.42 6.60
CA ALA A 265 8.78 -11.71 6.32
C ALA A 265 7.68 -12.03 7.34
N LEU A 266 7.51 -13.31 7.72
CA LEU A 266 6.56 -13.69 8.76
C LEU A 266 6.92 -13.01 10.10
N VAL A 267 8.19 -13.12 10.52
CA VAL A 267 8.67 -12.51 11.77
C VAL A 267 8.45 -11.01 11.76
N LEU A 268 8.83 -10.30 10.70
CA LEU A 268 8.65 -8.84 10.59
C LEU A 268 7.16 -8.44 10.57
N SER A 269 6.33 -9.19 9.85
CA SER A 269 4.89 -8.92 9.76
C SER A 269 4.16 -9.04 11.10
N LEU A 270 4.72 -9.80 12.05
CA LEU A 270 4.20 -9.99 13.41
C LEU A 270 4.90 -9.08 14.44
N ALA A 271 6.22 -8.97 14.36
CA ALA A 271 7.05 -8.24 15.32
C ALA A 271 6.84 -6.72 15.22
N ILE A 272 6.69 -6.17 14.01
CA ILE A 272 6.50 -4.72 13.84
C ILE A 272 5.17 -4.26 14.46
N PRO A 273 3.99 -4.84 14.12
CA PRO A 273 2.73 -4.42 14.74
C PRO A 273 2.72 -4.65 16.25
N LEU A 274 3.32 -5.75 16.73
CA LEU A 274 3.46 -6.00 18.17
C LEU A 274 4.31 -4.91 18.84
N GLY A 275 5.47 -4.58 18.26
CA GLY A 275 6.35 -3.53 18.78
C GLY A 275 5.66 -2.16 18.80
N LEU A 276 4.91 -1.82 17.75
CA LEU A 276 4.13 -0.58 17.69
C LEU A 276 2.95 -0.59 18.68
N ALA A 277 2.28 -1.72 18.86
CA ALA A 277 1.21 -1.87 19.86
C ALA A 277 1.75 -1.69 21.28
N LEU A 278 2.89 -2.31 21.61
CA LEU A 278 3.54 -2.10 22.90
C LEU A 278 4.01 -0.64 23.06
N GLY A 279 4.62 -0.06 22.04
CA GLY A 279 5.06 1.34 22.06
C GLY A 279 3.91 2.34 22.22
N THR A 280 2.75 2.09 21.58
CA THR A 280 1.55 2.92 21.76
C THR A 280 0.94 2.78 23.15
N LEU A 281 0.88 1.56 23.69
CA LEU A 281 0.36 1.29 25.05
C LEU A 281 1.22 1.91 26.15
N PHE A 282 2.56 1.84 26.02
CA PHE A 282 3.48 2.31 27.07
C PHE A 282 3.98 3.74 26.86
N GLY A 283 3.88 4.30 25.65
CA GLY A 283 4.49 5.58 25.28
C GLY A 283 3.59 6.81 25.36
N ASN A 284 2.35 6.72 25.86
CA ASN A 284 1.37 7.82 25.81
C ASN A 284 1.13 8.38 24.38
N ALA A 285 1.29 7.56 23.34
CA ALA A 285 1.09 7.95 21.95
C ALA A 285 -0.33 8.49 21.70
N LEU A 286 -1.31 7.93 22.40
CA LEU A 286 -2.72 8.34 22.34
C LEU A 286 -2.94 9.76 22.90
N ALA A 287 -2.18 10.16 23.92
CA ALA A 287 -2.31 11.48 24.55
C ALA A 287 -1.57 12.60 23.80
N THR A 288 -0.63 12.27 22.91
CA THR A 288 0.29 13.24 22.28
C THR A 288 -0.06 13.59 20.83
N GLY A 289 -1.01 12.87 20.22
CA GLY A 289 -1.46 13.06 18.83
C GLY A 289 -2.91 13.51 18.66
N GLN A 290 -3.72 13.52 19.72
CA GLN A 290 -5.16 13.82 19.64
C GLN A 290 -5.46 15.19 20.25
N ARG A 291 -6.01 16.11 19.46
CA ARG A 291 -6.52 17.39 19.98
C ARG A 291 -8.01 17.31 20.28
N ASP A 292 -8.82 16.79 19.35
CA ASP A 292 -10.28 16.98 19.42
C ASP A 292 -11.14 15.72 19.15
N HIS A 293 -10.55 14.58 18.73
CA HIS A 293 -11.31 13.37 18.38
C HIS A 293 -10.80 12.12 19.09
N GLY A 294 -11.72 11.21 19.43
CA GLY A 294 -11.38 9.90 19.98
C GLY A 294 -10.59 9.04 18.98
N LEU A 295 -9.79 8.11 19.49
CA LEU A 295 -8.94 7.19 18.70
C LEU A 295 -9.68 6.51 17.55
N ALA A 296 -10.91 6.05 17.77
CA ALA A 296 -11.70 5.37 16.76
C ALA A 296 -12.09 6.30 15.60
N ALA A 297 -12.52 7.53 15.88
CA ALA A 297 -12.87 8.52 14.86
C ALA A 297 -11.64 8.94 14.06
N MET A 298 -10.49 9.13 14.74
CA MET A 298 -9.21 9.41 14.10
C MET A 298 -8.80 8.29 13.14
N VAL A 299 -8.84 7.02 13.56
CA VAL A 299 -8.52 5.88 12.68
C VAL A 299 -9.52 5.78 11.52
N ALA A 300 -10.81 6.01 11.78
CA ALA A 300 -11.83 5.99 10.75
C ALA A 300 -11.59 7.06 9.68
N ALA A 301 -11.23 8.29 10.06
CA ALA A 301 -10.86 9.36 9.15
C ALA A 301 -9.58 9.03 8.37
N HIS A 302 -8.59 8.38 9.02
CA HIS A 302 -7.31 7.97 8.40
C HIS A 302 -7.53 7.07 7.17
N PHE A 303 -8.55 6.21 7.17
CA PHE A 303 -8.89 5.40 5.99
C PHE A 303 -9.27 6.25 4.77
N PHE A 304 -9.90 7.40 4.98
CA PHE A 304 -10.32 8.29 3.90
C PHE A 304 -9.19 9.22 3.46
N GLU A 305 -8.26 9.56 4.36
CA GLU A 305 -7.04 10.31 4.03
C GLU A 305 -6.23 9.61 2.93
N HIS A 306 -6.17 8.28 2.99
CA HIS A 306 -5.44 7.45 2.02
C HIS A 306 -6.26 7.04 0.78
N LEU A 307 -7.41 7.66 0.48
CA LEU A 307 -8.22 7.20 -0.66
C LEU A 307 -7.47 7.34 -2.00
N LEU A 308 -6.76 8.46 -2.20
CA LEU A 308 -5.92 8.67 -3.39
C LEU A 308 -4.75 7.68 -3.45
N ASP A 309 -4.20 7.33 -2.29
CA ASP A 309 -3.11 6.38 -2.15
C ASP A 309 -3.52 5.00 -2.65
N TYR A 310 -4.72 4.55 -2.26
CA TYR A 310 -5.27 3.27 -2.71
C TYR A 310 -5.38 3.22 -4.23
N VAL A 311 -5.83 4.31 -4.85
CA VAL A 311 -5.94 4.42 -6.31
C VAL A 311 -4.55 4.37 -6.96
N LEU A 312 -3.58 5.14 -6.45
CA LEU A 312 -2.22 5.15 -7.00
C LEU A 312 -1.56 3.78 -6.91
N THR A 313 -1.56 3.16 -5.72
CA THR A 313 -0.93 1.85 -5.52
C THR A 313 -1.59 0.80 -6.42
N LEU A 314 -2.92 0.83 -6.58
CA LEU A 314 -3.64 -0.07 -7.47
C LEU A 314 -3.20 0.07 -8.93
N LEU A 315 -3.16 1.31 -9.44
CA LEU A 315 -2.72 1.62 -10.80
C LEU A 315 -1.26 1.18 -11.05
N MET A 316 -0.40 1.45 -10.07
CA MET A 316 1.02 1.10 -10.12
C MET A 316 1.22 -0.42 -10.11
N VAL A 317 0.52 -1.16 -9.26
CA VAL A 317 0.61 -2.63 -9.18
C VAL A 317 0.14 -3.28 -10.49
N ILE A 318 -1.02 -2.85 -11.01
CA ILE A 318 -1.54 -3.33 -12.30
C ILE A 318 -0.55 -3.04 -13.43
N GLY A 319 -0.07 -1.79 -13.48
CA GLY A 319 0.80 -1.31 -14.55
C GLY A 319 2.17 -1.95 -14.55
N ALA A 320 2.80 -2.03 -13.38
CA ALA A 320 4.10 -2.66 -13.22
C ALA A 320 4.04 -4.15 -13.54
N TYR A 321 3.03 -4.89 -13.07
CA TYR A 321 2.88 -6.30 -13.44
C TYR A 321 2.69 -6.49 -14.95
N ALA A 322 1.79 -5.72 -15.57
CA ALA A 322 1.54 -5.78 -17.01
C ALA A 322 2.78 -5.40 -17.83
N LEU A 323 3.59 -4.44 -17.36
CA LEU A 323 4.87 -4.06 -17.96
C LEU A 323 5.88 -5.21 -17.91
N VAL A 324 6.01 -5.90 -16.76
CA VAL A 324 6.88 -7.08 -16.66
C VAL A 324 6.43 -8.19 -17.62
N ALA A 325 5.11 -8.44 -17.71
CA ALA A 325 4.55 -9.42 -18.65
C ALA A 325 4.83 -9.05 -20.11
N TRP A 326 4.62 -7.78 -20.48
CA TRP A 326 4.84 -7.30 -21.85
C TRP A 326 6.32 -7.37 -22.28
N ARG A 327 7.25 -7.05 -21.38
CA ARG A 327 8.71 -7.07 -21.66
C ARG A 327 9.32 -8.48 -21.73
N ARG A 328 8.60 -9.50 -21.25
CA ARG A 328 9.07 -10.89 -21.15
C ARG A 328 8.51 -11.81 -22.23
N ALA A 329 7.39 -11.42 -22.82
CA ALA A 329 6.91 -11.97 -24.08
C ALA A 329 8.00 -11.84 -25.13
#